data_AF-A0A4U5LW47-F1
#
_entry.id   AF-A0A4U5LW47-F1
#
_cell.length_a   1.000
_cell.length_b   1.000
_cell.length_c   1.000
_cell.angle_alpha   90.00
_cell.angle_beta   90.00
_cell.angle_gamma   90.00
#
_symmetry.space_group_name_H-M   'P 1'
#
loop_
_entity.id
_entity.type
_entity.pdbx_description
1 polymer ?
#
loop_
_entity_poly.entity_id
_entity_poly.type
_entity_poly.pdbx_seq_one_letter_code
_entity_poly.pdbx_strand_id
1 'polypeptide(L)'
;MNGHSPRESVHSQDISEMQVSDRDLRVLSNECVQGGECFGNCKAMLKCRLCEQCILEDDRADLAQAYSEHVSKGAMRRLLPSTTIRFPKIALTQIDRLQTIWFDRKCKLDSAWCH
;
A
#
# COMPACT_ATOMS: atom_id res chain seq x y z
N MET A 1 49.44 -2.55 16.40
CA MET A 1 48.43 -3.56 15.99
C MET A 1 47.37 -3.64 17.08
N ASN A 2 46.13 -3.90 16.67
CA ASN A 2 44.91 -4.11 17.45
C ASN A 2 44.10 -2.85 17.78
N GLY A 3 43.43 -2.34 16.73
CA GLY A 3 42.20 -1.56 16.89
C GLY A 3 41.02 -2.52 17.02
N HIS A 4 40.43 -2.60 18.21
CA HIS A 4 39.09 -3.16 18.41
C HIS A 4 38.12 -1.98 18.43
N SER A 5 37.43 -1.76 17.31
CA SER A 5 36.29 -0.84 17.28
C SER A 5 35.07 -1.58 17.83
N PRO A 6 34.36 -1.07 18.85
CA PRO A 6 33.10 -1.65 19.28
C PRO A 6 32.10 -1.52 18.13
N ARG A 7 31.46 -2.62 17.77
CA ARG A 7 30.35 -2.63 16.83
C ARG A 7 29.19 -1.94 17.54
N GLU A 8 28.96 -0.67 17.24
CA GLU A 8 27.83 0.07 17.79
C GLU A 8 26.55 -0.68 17.45
N SER A 9 25.89 -1.20 18.48
CA SER A 9 24.54 -1.73 18.40
C SER A 9 23.62 -0.53 18.20
N VAL A 10 23.44 -0.11 16.94
CA VAL A 10 22.42 0.87 16.57
C VAL A 10 21.09 0.33 17.07
N HIS A 11 20.55 1.03 18.06
CA HIS A 11 19.35 0.70 18.79
C HIS A 11 18.18 0.53 17.81
N SER A 12 17.61 -0.69 17.74
CA SER A 12 16.57 -1.13 16.80
C SER A 12 15.21 -0.42 16.93
N GLN A 13 15.13 0.73 17.61
CA GLN A 13 13.87 1.43 17.84
C GLN A 13 13.54 2.45 16.74
N ASP A 14 14.53 2.96 15.99
CA ASP A 14 14.34 4.05 15.03
C ASP A 14 14.03 3.57 13.59
N ILE A 15 14.18 2.27 13.31
CA ILE A 15 13.80 1.68 12.01
C ILE A 15 12.27 1.39 11.99
N SER A 16 11.62 1.37 13.16
CA SER A 16 10.25 0.88 13.32
C SER A 16 9.16 1.90 12.95
N GLU A 17 9.50 3.17 12.73
CA GLU A 17 8.53 4.21 12.36
C GLU A 17 8.87 4.85 11.00
N MET A 18 9.05 4.03 9.96
CA MET A 18 8.87 4.56 8.61
C MET A 18 7.40 4.97 8.44
N GLN A 19 7.14 6.25 8.65
CA GLN A 19 5.78 6.79 8.65
C GLN A 19 5.27 6.88 7.20
N VAL A 20 4.38 5.97 6.83
CA VAL A 20 3.67 6.03 5.55
C VAL A 20 2.64 7.16 5.60
N SER A 21 2.77 8.13 4.70
CA SER A 21 1.87 9.28 4.62
C SER A 21 0.59 8.96 3.84
N ASP A 22 -0.47 9.75 4.01
CA ASP A 22 -1.70 9.59 3.20
C ASP A 22 -1.43 9.77 1.69
N ARG A 23 -0.42 10.58 1.35
CA ARG A 23 0.03 10.75 -0.04
C ARG A 23 0.56 9.44 -0.61
N ASP A 24 1.28 8.66 0.18
CA ASP A 24 1.81 7.35 -0.21
C ASP A 24 0.70 6.33 -0.42
N LEU A 25 -0.47 6.51 0.19
CA LEU A 25 -1.62 5.62 0.03
C LEU A 25 -2.62 6.10 -1.04
N ARG A 26 -2.62 7.39 -1.39
CA ARG A 26 -3.57 7.95 -2.36
C ARG A 26 -3.39 7.36 -3.77
N VAL A 27 -4.50 6.94 -4.37
CA VAL A 27 -4.52 6.35 -5.73
C VAL A 27 -5.73 6.73 -6.62
N LEU A 28 -6.75 7.43 -6.08
CA LEU A 28 -8.00 7.76 -6.79
C LEU A 28 -8.27 9.27 -6.85
N SER A 29 -7.29 10.06 -7.28
CA SER A 29 -7.39 11.53 -7.23
C SER A 29 -8.60 12.10 -7.99
N ASN A 30 -9.03 11.47 -9.10
CA ASN A 30 -10.16 11.99 -9.89
C ASN A 30 -11.53 11.53 -9.35
N GLU A 31 -11.60 10.33 -8.78
CA GLU A 31 -12.84 9.80 -8.23
C GLU A 31 -13.20 10.39 -6.86
N CYS A 32 -12.20 10.88 -6.11
CA CYS A 32 -12.39 11.41 -4.76
C CYS A 32 -12.68 12.92 -4.69
N VAL A 33 -12.55 13.67 -5.79
CA VAL A 33 -12.79 15.13 -5.85
C VAL A 33 -14.24 15.46 -6.21
N GLN A 34 -14.65 16.70 -5.99
CA GLN A 34 -16.01 17.17 -6.30
C GLN A 34 -16.44 16.82 -7.73
N GLY A 35 -17.59 16.16 -7.87
CA GLY A 35 -18.11 15.64 -9.14
C GLY A 35 -17.62 14.22 -9.49
N GLY A 36 -16.66 13.67 -8.75
CA GLY A 36 -16.22 12.28 -8.86
C GLY A 36 -17.17 11.30 -8.18
N GLU A 37 -17.14 10.04 -8.61
CA GLU A 37 -18.08 8.99 -8.17
C GLU A 37 -18.03 8.69 -6.66
N CYS A 38 -16.89 8.94 -5.99
CA CYS A 38 -16.69 8.68 -4.57
C CYS A 38 -16.85 9.92 -3.70
N PHE A 39 -17.05 11.10 -4.29
CA PHE A 39 -17.16 12.35 -3.55
C PHE A 39 -18.45 12.37 -2.71
N GLY A 40 -18.29 12.49 -1.39
CA GLY A 40 -19.41 12.49 -0.45
C GLY A 40 -20.12 11.13 -0.28
N ASN A 41 -19.66 10.05 -0.94
CA ASN A 41 -20.27 8.73 -0.83
C ASN A 41 -19.22 7.61 -0.76
N CYS A 42 -18.70 7.37 0.45
CA CYS A 42 -17.71 6.31 0.71
C CYS A 42 -18.22 4.89 0.47
N LYS A 43 -19.54 4.67 0.42
CA LYS A 43 -20.17 3.35 0.28
C LYS A 43 -20.64 3.05 -1.13
N ALA A 44 -20.51 3.99 -2.08
CA ALA A 44 -20.96 3.80 -3.47
C ALA A 44 -20.29 2.58 -4.12
N MET A 45 -18.98 2.43 -3.92
CA MET A 45 -18.18 1.33 -4.44
C MET A 45 -17.05 1.00 -3.47
N LEU A 46 -16.55 -0.24 -3.49
CA LEU A 46 -15.43 -0.64 -2.63
C LEU A 46 -14.20 0.26 -2.81
N LYS A 47 -13.90 0.67 -4.05
CA LYS A 47 -12.78 1.58 -4.38
C LYS A 47 -12.87 2.92 -3.65
N CYS A 48 -14.06 3.38 -3.28
CA CYS A 48 -14.25 4.66 -2.60
C CYS A 48 -13.67 4.68 -1.18
N ARG A 49 -13.45 3.52 -0.56
CA ARG A 49 -12.68 3.40 0.69
C ARG A 49 -11.21 3.80 0.52
N LEU A 50 -10.69 3.93 -0.70
CA LEU A 50 -9.33 4.41 -0.96
C LEU A 50 -9.23 5.94 -1.02
N CYS A 51 -10.36 6.66 -0.91
CA CYS A 51 -10.32 8.10 -0.72
C CYS A 51 -9.89 8.43 0.70
N GLU A 52 -9.08 9.47 0.86
CA GLU A 52 -8.55 9.90 2.17
C GLU A 52 -9.65 10.12 3.20
N GLN A 53 -10.77 10.73 2.81
CA GLN A 53 -11.90 10.97 3.70
C GLN A 53 -12.76 9.71 4.00
N CYS A 54 -12.47 8.58 3.38
CA CYS A 54 -13.29 7.36 3.41
C CYS A 54 -12.56 6.11 3.89
N ILE A 55 -11.22 6.18 3.98
CA ILE A 55 -10.40 5.05 4.40
C ILE A 55 -10.63 4.76 5.89
N LEU A 56 -10.77 3.48 6.22
CA LEU A 56 -10.85 3.04 7.61
C LEU A 56 -9.44 2.88 8.18
N GLU A 57 -9.28 3.05 9.49
CA GLU A 57 -7.98 2.90 10.15
C GLU A 57 -7.34 1.53 9.90
N ASP A 58 -8.11 0.44 9.96
CA ASP A 58 -7.61 -0.90 9.68
C ASP A 58 -7.14 -1.04 8.22
N ASP A 59 -7.93 -0.54 7.25
CA ASP A 59 -7.52 -0.54 5.84
C ASP A 59 -6.25 0.30 5.64
N ARG A 60 -6.14 1.43 6.35
CA ARG A 60 -4.99 2.32 6.29
C ARG A 60 -3.74 1.62 6.80
N ALA A 61 -3.84 0.89 7.90
CA ALA A 61 -2.74 0.10 8.45
C ALA A 61 -2.30 -1.01 7.48
N ASP A 62 -3.26 -1.75 6.91
CA ASP A 62 -2.99 -2.82 5.93
C ASP A 62 -2.34 -2.28 4.64
N LEU A 63 -2.80 -1.13 4.15
CA LEU A 63 -2.22 -0.48 2.97
C LEU A 63 -0.85 0.15 3.26
N ALA A 64 -0.65 0.71 4.46
CA ALA A 64 0.64 1.21 4.89
C ALA A 64 1.67 0.07 4.97
N GLN A 65 1.30 -1.07 5.54
CA GLN A 65 2.15 -2.25 5.55
C GLN A 65 2.47 -2.70 4.11
N ALA A 66 1.47 -2.82 3.23
CA ALA A 66 1.67 -3.21 1.85
C ALA A 66 2.57 -2.23 1.06
N TYR A 67 2.48 -0.94 1.36
CA TYR A 67 3.37 0.09 0.81
C TYR A 67 4.81 -0.13 1.29
N SER A 68 5.01 -0.22 2.60
CA SER A 68 6.31 -0.47 3.22
C SER A 68 6.99 -1.71 2.66
N GLU A 69 6.27 -2.83 2.55
CA GLU A 69 6.75 -4.06 1.93
C GLU A 69 7.24 -3.84 0.49
N HIS A 70 6.52 -3.07 -0.31
CA HIS A 70 6.88 -2.83 -1.71
C HIS A 70 8.12 -1.96 -1.84
N VAL A 71 8.24 -0.91 -1.03
CA VAL A 71 9.41 -0.03 -1.05
C VAL A 71 10.65 -0.70 -0.45
N SER A 72 10.47 -1.64 0.49
CA SER A 72 11.56 -2.39 1.13
C SER A 72 11.79 -3.79 0.52
N LYS A 73 11.20 -4.12 -0.63
CA LYS A 73 11.18 -5.48 -1.19
C LYS A 73 12.56 -6.06 -1.57
N GLY A 74 13.56 -5.22 -1.80
CA GLY A 74 14.86 -5.66 -2.30
C GLY A 74 14.73 -6.50 -3.58
N ALA A 75 15.23 -7.75 -3.55
CA ALA A 75 15.11 -8.71 -4.66
C ALA A 75 13.79 -9.52 -4.65
N MET A 76 12.92 -9.32 -3.65
CA MET A 76 11.61 -9.97 -3.59
C MET A 76 10.63 -9.30 -4.56
N ARG A 77 9.59 -10.05 -4.93
CA ARG A 77 8.47 -9.54 -5.74
C ARG A 77 7.15 -9.87 -5.08
N ARG A 78 6.17 -8.98 -5.26
CA ARG A 78 4.80 -9.22 -4.81
C ARG A 78 4.20 -10.38 -5.60
N LEU A 79 3.69 -11.39 -4.90
CA LEU A 79 2.95 -12.49 -5.51
C LEU A 79 1.45 -12.16 -5.58
N LEU A 80 0.89 -11.60 -4.50
CA LEU A 80 -0.51 -11.19 -4.44
C LEU A 80 -0.62 -9.78 -3.81
N PRO A 81 -1.54 -8.94 -4.29
CA PRO A 81 -2.09 -8.97 -5.66
C PRO A 81 -0.96 -8.82 -6.70
N SER A 82 -1.04 -9.52 -7.84
CA SER A 82 -0.09 -9.38 -8.95
C SER A 82 -0.81 -8.91 -10.20
N THR A 83 -0.14 -8.06 -10.96
CA THR A 83 -0.58 -7.58 -12.28
C THR A 83 -0.15 -8.52 -13.42
N THR A 84 0.84 -9.38 -13.16
CA THR A 84 1.44 -10.27 -14.17
C THR A 84 0.98 -11.72 -14.01
N ILE A 85 0.81 -12.17 -12.77
CA ILE A 85 0.51 -13.57 -12.45
C ILE A 85 -1.00 -13.74 -12.31
N ARG A 86 -1.59 -14.60 -13.12
CA ARG A 86 -2.97 -15.04 -12.94
C ARG A 86 -3.02 -16.12 -11.88
N PHE A 87 -3.66 -15.81 -10.74
CA PHE A 87 -3.95 -16.79 -9.72
C PHE A 87 -5.28 -17.50 -9.97
N PRO A 88 -5.43 -18.75 -9.52
CA PRO A 88 -6.74 -19.40 -9.48
C PRO A 88 -7.72 -18.52 -8.69
N LYS A 89 -9.02 -18.65 -8.98
CA LYS A 89 -10.07 -17.90 -8.28
C LYS A 89 -10.11 -18.33 -6.81
N ILE A 90 -9.39 -17.61 -5.96
CA ILE A 90 -9.42 -17.76 -4.51
C ILE A 90 -10.54 -16.85 -3.97
N ALA A 91 -11.23 -17.30 -2.91
CA ALA A 91 -12.19 -16.46 -2.22
C ALA A 91 -11.44 -15.31 -1.51
N LEU A 92 -11.53 -14.11 -2.07
CA LEU A 92 -10.92 -12.92 -1.50
C LEU A 92 -11.83 -12.27 -0.47
N THR A 93 -11.25 -11.94 0.68
CA THR A 93 -11.89 -11.08 1.69
C THR A 93 -12.11 -9.67 1.14
N GLN A 94 -12.82 -8.82 1.89
CA GLN A 94 -13.02 -7.44 1.46
C GLN A 94 -11.71 -6.65 1.40
N ILE A 95 -10.81 -6.87 2.36
CA ILE A 95 -9.50 -6.20 2.39
C ILE A 95 -8.61 -6.68 1.23
N ASP A 96 -8.61 -7.98 0.92
CA ASP A 96 -7.84 -8.50 -0.23
C ASP A 96 -8.27 -7.84 -1.55
N ARG A 97 -9.59 -7.64 -1.72
CA ARG A 97 -10.14 -6.94 -2.88
C ARG A 97 -9.75 -5.48 -2.90
N LEU A 98 -9.78 -4.81 -1.73
CA LEU A 98 -9.39 -3.42 -1.60
C LEU A 98 -7.90 -3.23 -1.93
N GLN A 99 -7.02 -4.09 -1.40
CA GLN A 99 -5.59 -4.12 -1.71
C GLN A 99 -5.34 -4.41 -3.20
N THR A 100 -6.12 -5.30 -3.81
CA THR A 100 -6.04 -5.59 -5.25
C THR A 100 -6.35 -4.33 -6.09
N ILE A 101 -7.43 -3.62 -5.75
CA ILE A 101 -7.79 -2.36 -6.42
C ILE A 101 -6.70 -1.32 -6.21
N TRP A 102 -6.23 -1.16 -4.97
CA TRP A 102 -5.20 -0.18 -4.63
C TRP A 102 -3.91 -0.43 -5.39
N PHE A 103 -3.43 -1.68 -5.44
CA PHE A 103 -2.20 -2.05 -6.11
C PHE A 103 -2.30 -1.89 -7.64
N ASP A 104 -3.42 -2.28 -8.24
CA ASP A 104 -3.68 -2.01 -9.67
C ASP A 104 -3.61 -0.51 -9.99
N ARG A 105 -4.17 0.33 -9.12
CA ARG A 105 -4.09 1.79 -9.30
C ARG A 105 -2.69 2.33 -9.06
N LYS A 106 -1.93 1.79 -8.09
CA LYS A 106 -0.51 2.12 -7.94
C LYS A 106 0.28 1.81 -9.20
N CYS A 107 0.13 0.62 -9.78
CA CYS A 107 0.75 0.24 -11.06
C CYS A 107 0.38 1.20 -12.20
N LYS A 108 -0.89 1.60 -12.30
CA LYS A 108 -1.34 2.57 -13.32
C LYS A 108 -0.75 3.98 -13.14
N LEU A 109 -0.45 4.37 -11.91
CA LEU A 109 0.18 5.66 -11.59
C LEU A 109 1.70 5.62 -11.75
N ASP A 110 2.32 4.49 -11.42
CA ASP A 110 3.76 4.28 -11.47
C ASP A 110 4.06 2.83 -11.86
N SER A 111 4.71 2.66 -13.02
CA SER A 111 5.08 1.35 -13.56
C SER A 111 6.01 0.53 -12.66
N ALA A 112 6.73 1.15 -11.72
CA ALA A 112 7.56 0.44 -10.72
C ALA A 112 6.73 -0.43 -9.76
N TRP A 113 5.41 -0.27 -9.79
CA TRP A 113 4.44 -1.09 -9.06
C TRP A 113 3.86 -2.23 -9.88
N CYS A 114 4.08 -2.29 -11.20
CA CYS A 114 3.52 -3.33 -12.06
C CYS A 114 4.34 -4.62 -12.05
N HIS A 115 4.10 -5.47 -11.05
CA HIS A 115 4.67 -6.83 -10.98
C HIS A 115 3.61 -7.88 -10.64
#